data_AF-A0A242MRR1-F1
#
_entry.id   AF-A0A242MRR1-F1
#
_cell.length_a   1.000
_cell.length_b   1.000
_cell.length_c   1.000
_cell.angle_alpha   90.00
_cell.angle_beta   90.00
_cell.angle_gamma   90.00
#
_symmetry.space_group_name_H-M   'P 1'
#
loop_
_entity.id
_entity.type
_entity.pdbx_description
1 polymer ?
#
loop_
_entity_poly.entity_id
_entity_poly.type
_entity_poly.pdbx_seq_one_letter_code
_entity_poly.pdbx_strand_id
1 'polypeptide(L)'
;MADLDSVLFVEYGHSGKLPLALVEVAMDIGQEKPTGVIRELAKLANLPAFVALYTPAATANPTAPAWNDIDAFRVKRVWPKPEPEWRTLSPQEWAEALVNIRDWQLRRFVNQAAANDDVY
;
A
#
# COMPACT_ATOMS: atom_id res chain seq x y z
N MET A 1 -7.26 8.22 14.79
CA MET A 1 -6.44 9.11 13.96
C MET A 1 -5.66 8.22 13.03
N ALA A 2 -5.86 8.30 11.72
CA ALA A 2 -5.04 7.61 10.74
C ALA A 2 -4.03 8.66 10.26
N ASP A 3 -2.73 8.37 10.43
CA ASP A 3 -1.68 9.25 9.95
C ASP A 3 -1.32 8.88 8.51
N LEU A 4 -1.10 9.88 7.67
CA LEU A 4 -0.87 9.71 6.23
C LEU A 4 0.58 10.05 5.89
N ASP A 5 1.53 9.30 6.43
CA ASP A 5 2.97 9.62 6.38
C ASP A 5 3.68 9.34 5.05
N SER A 6 2.96 9.10 3.96
CA SER A 6 3.60 8.75 2.69
C SER A 6 2.76 9.11 1.49
N VAL A 7 2.54 10.40 1.29
CA VAL A 7 2.22 10.90 -0.04
C VAL A 7 3.15 12.07 -0.36
N LEU A 8 4.42 11.72 -0.63
CA LEU A 8 5.50 12.64 -1.07
C LEU A 8 5.14 13.48 -2.32
N PHE A 9 3.98 13.23 -2.91
CA PHE A 9 3.47 13.93 -4.08
C PHE A 9 1.96 14.16 -3.96
N VAL A 10 1.42 14.78 -2.90
CA VAL A 10 0.04 15.33 -2.95
C VAL A 10 0.02 16.70 -3.62
N GLU A 11 1.04 17.52 -3.34
CA GLU A 11 0.97 18.98 -3.54
C GLU A 11 0.87 19.45 -5.00
N TYR A 12 1.37 18.68 -5.97
CA TYR A 12 1.33 19.07 -7.39
C TYR A 12 0.50 18.07 -8.22
N GLY A 13 -0.67 18.48 -8.71
CA GLY A 13 -1.52 17.68 -9.62
C GLY A 13 -2.62 16.85 -8.95
N HIS A 14 -3.59 17.51 -8.30
CA HIS A 14 -4.68 16.86 -7.56
C HIS A 14 -5.68 16.10 -8.45
N SER A 15 -5.97 16.58 -9.67
CA SER A 15 -7.07 16.08 -10.50
C SER A 15 -6.89 14.66 -11.05
N GLY A 16 -5.67 14.10 -11.03
CA GLY A 16 -5.38 12.76 -11.55
C GLY A 16 -5.00 11.71 -10.49
N LYS A 17 -5.03 12.05 -9.20
CA LYS A 17 -4.59 11.15 -8.13
C LYS A 17 -5.77 10.37 -7.58
N LEU A 18 -5.73 9.06 -7.79
CA LEU A 18 -6.70 8.12 -7.24
C LEU A 18 -6.09 7.37 -6.07
N PRO A 19 -6.81 7.17 -4.95
CA PRO A 19 -6.35 6.28 -3.91
C PRO A 19 -6.41 4.84 -4.43
N LEU A 20 -5.30 4.12 -4.34
CA LEU A 20 -5.18 2.76 -4.91
C LEU A 20 -5.11 1.69 -3.81
N ALA A 21 -4.50 1.99 -2.67
CA ALA A 21 -4.41 1.07 -1.55
C ALA A 21 -4.19 1.82 -0.24
N LEU A 22 -4.56 1.18 0.86
CA LEU A 22 -4.12 1.56 2.20
C LEU A 22 -2.96 0.65 2.60
N VAL A 23 -1.82 1.23 2.99
CA VAL A 23 -0.66 0.45 3.45
C VAL A 23 -0.26 0.96 4.81
N GLU A 24 -0.38 0.11 5.82
CA GLU A 24 0.12 0.41 7.14
C GLU A 24 1.56 -0.09 7.27
N VAL A 25 2.47 0.84 7.55
CA VAL A 25 3.91 0.57 7.64
C VAL A 25 4.38 0.65 9.10
N ALA A 26 5.35 -0.17 9.46
CA ALA A 26 6.10 -0.07 10.72
C ALA A 26 7.41 -0.85 10.62
N MET A 27 8.33 -0.63 11.55
CA MET A 27 9.51 -1.49 11.71
C MET A 27 9.07 -2.89 12.17
N ASP A 28 9.68 -3.95 11.64
CA ASP A 28 9.45 -5.32 12.10
C ASP A 28 10.27 -5.60 13.36
N ILE A 29 9.57 -5.84 14.46
CA ILE A 29 10.10 -6.27 15.76
C ILE A 29 9.54 -7.64 16.15
N GLY A 30 9.00 -8.40 15.19
CA GLY A 30 8.38 -9.72 15.41
C GLY A 30 6.91 -9.65 15.87
N GLN A 31 6.26 -8.51 15.72
CA GLN A 31 4.90 -8.25 16.18
C GLN A 31 3.83 -8.71 15.17
N GLU A 32 2.65 -9.08 15.67
CA GLU A 32 1.41 -8.96 14.92
C GLU A 32 0.92 -7.51 15.03
N LYS A 33 0.43 -6.92 13.93
CA LYS A 33 -0.12 -5.56 13.96
C LYS A 33 -1.64 -5.60 14.02
N PRO A 34 -2.32 -4.87 14.93
CA PRO A 34 -3.77 -4.86 14.97
C PRO A 34 -4.33 -4.17 13.72
N THR A 35 -4.97 -4.94 12.84
CA THR A 35 -5.40 -4.46 11.51
C THR A 35 -6.86 -4.00 11.46
N GLY A 36 -7.54 -3.97 12.61
CA GLY A 36 -8.99 -3.72 12.69
C GLY A 36 -9.40 -2.39 12.05
N VAL A 37 -8.73 -1.30 12.43
CA VAL A 37 -9.06 0.05 11.94
C VAL A 37 -8.80 0.18 10.44
N ILE A 38 -7.59 -0.18 9.98
CA ILE A 38 -7.27 -0.09 8.55
C ILE A 38 -8.18 -0.99 7.71
N ARG A 39 -8.58 -2.16 8.22
CA ARG A 39 -9.52 -3.05 7.54
C ARG A 39 -10.90 -2.43 7.39
N GLU A 40 -11.45 -1.82 8.44
CA GLU A 40 -12.76 -1.16 8.34
C GLU A 40 -12.71 0.07 7.42
N LEU A 41 -11.63 0.86 7.49
CA LEU A 41 -11.41 1.97 6.54
C LEU A 41 -11.33 1.47 5.09
N ALA A 42 -10.61 0.37 4.85
CA ALA A 42 -10.47 -0.23 3.53
C ALA A 42 -11.80 -0.72 2.96
N LYS A 43 -12.66 -1.30 3.81
CA LYS A 43 -14.02 -1.69 3.43
C LYS A 43 -14.86 -0.48 3.03
N LEU A 44 -14.87 0.56 3.86
CA LEU A 44 -15.65 1.78 3.62
C LEU A 44 -15.18 2.50 2.35
N ALA A 45 -13.87 2.55 2.11
CA ALA A 45 -13.29 3.15 0.92
C ALA A 45 -13.32 2.23 -0.31
N ASN A 46 -13.69 0.96 -0.16
CA ASN A 46 -13.59 -0.09 -1.19
C ASN A 46 -12.19 -0.20 -1.82
N LEU A 47 -11.15 -0.04 -0.99
CA LEU A 47 -9.75 -0.11 -1.38
C LEU A 47 -9.09 -1.35 -0.75
N PRO A 48 -8.09 -1.97 -1.39
CA PRO A 48 -7.29 -2.99 -0.74
C PRO A 48 -6.46 -2.39 0.39
N ALA A 49 -6.21 -3.21 1.41
CA ALA A 49 -5.36 -2.85 2.53
C ALA A 49 -4.30 -3.91 2.83
N PHE A 50 -3.12 -3.42 3.16
CA PHE A 50 -1.93 -4.22 3.46
C PHE A 50 -1.25 -3.70 4.73
N VAL A 51 -0.56 -4.60 5.42
CA VAL A 51 0.46 -4.24 6.41
C VAL A 51 1.81 -4.62 5.80
N ALA A 52 2.78 -3.71 5.89
CA ALA A 52 4.15 -3.93 5.46
C ALA A 52 5.10 -3.57 6.61
N LEU A 53 5.73 -4.57 7.21
CA LEU A 53 6.69 -4.39 8.29
C LEU A 53 8.10 -4.47 7.72
N TYR A 54 8.94 -3.46 7.93
CA TYR A 54 10.28 -3.42 7.35
C TYR A 54 11.36 -3.82 8.36
N THR A 55 12.33 -4.61 7.91
CA THR A 55 13.55 -4.91 8.66
C THR A 55 14.63 -3.92 8.22
N PRO A 56 15.20 -3.10 9.13
CA PRO A 56 16.31 -2.21 8.79
C PRO A 56 17.56 -3.01 8.39
N ALA A 57 18.21 -2.60 7.32
CA ALA A 57 19.52 -3.12 6.93
C ALA A 57 20.62 -2.61 7.86
N ALA A 58 21.77 -3.30 7.85
CA ALA A 58 22.97 -2.83 8.52
C ALA A 58 23.66 -1.66 7.79
N THR A 59 23.35 -1.48 6.50
CA THR A 59 23.89 -0.42 5.64
C THR A 59 23.00 0.82 5.68
N ALA A 60 23.61 2.00 5.53
CA ALA A 60 22.87 3.25 5.40
C ALA A 60 22.14 3.33 4.04
N ASN A 61 20.99 4.00 4.02
CA ASN A 61 20.24 4.27 2.79
C ASN A 61 21.10 5.15 1.86
N PRO A 62 21.33 4.74 0.60
CA PRO A 62 22.23 5.44 -0.32
C PRO A 62 21.76 6.86 -0.68
N THR A 63 20.45 7.12 -0.57
CA THR A 63 19.82 8.42 -0.86
C THR A 63 19.57 9.25 0.39
N ALA A 64 19.60 8.64 1.58
CA ALA A 64 19.34 9.29 2.85
C ALA A 64 20.20 8.68 3.98
N PRO A 65 21.52 8.96 4.03
CA PRO A 65 22.45 8.24 4.91
C PRO A 65 22.19 8.35 6.42
N ALA A 66 21.31 9.26 6.84
CA ALA A 66 20.85 9.37 8.23
C ALA A 66 19.96 8.19 8.67
N TRP A 67 19.46 7.40 7.72
CA TRP A 67 18.59 6.26 7.96
C TRP A 67 19.23 4.99 7.42
N ASN A 68 18.94 3.86 8.07
CA ASN A 68 19.31 2.55 7.55
C ASN A 68 18.51 2.27 6.26
N ASP A 69 19.11 1.53 5.34
CA ASP A 69 18.38 0.97 4.21
C ASP A 69 17.40 -0.12 4.70
N ILE A 70 16.65 -0.73 3.80
CA ILE A 70 15.70 -1.80 4.12
C ILE A 70 16.23 -3.12 3.60
N ASP A 71 16.29 -4.13 4.48
CA ASP A 71 16.75 -5.48 4.14
C ASP A 71 15.60 -6.35 3.61
N ALA A 72 14.44 -6.27 4.28
CA ALA A 72 13.28 -7.08 3.95
C ALA A 72 11.97 -6.41 4.39
N PHE A 73 10.87 -6.90 3.82
CA PHE A 73 9.51 -6.61 4.24
C PHE A 73 8.79 -7.89 4.61
N ARG A 74 8.06 -7.86 5.73
CA ARG A 74 7.02 -8.83 6.06
C ARG A 74 5.66 -8.22 5.76
N VAL A 75 5.01 -8.75 4.73
CA VAL A 75 3.79 -8.16 4.14
C VAL A 75 2.60 -9.11 4.31
N LYS A 76 1.44 -8.54 4.61
CA LYS A 76 0.17 -9.28 4.67
C LYS A 76 -0.97 -8.44 4.15
N ARG A 77 -1.75 -9.00 3.22
CA ARG A 77 -3.03 -8.40 2.82
C ARG A 77 -4.05 -8.60 3.92
N VAL A 78 -4.70 -7.52 4.34
CA VAL A 78 -5.72 -7.52 5.40
C VAL A 78 -7.13 -7.31 4.84
N TRP A 79 -7.22 -6.80 3.60
CA TRP A 79 -8.47 -6.67 2.86
C TRP A 79 -8.20 -6.43 1.36
N PRO A 80 -9.08 -6.84 0.44
CA PRO A 80 -10.09 -7.89 0.60
C PRO A 80 -9.43 -9.27 0.70
N LYS A 81 -10.16 -10.29 1.19
CA LYS A 81 -9.65 -11.67 1.32
C LYS A 81 -8.30 -11.71 2.07
N PRO A 82 -8.32 -11.48 3.41
CA PRO A 82 -7.11 -11.43 4.21
C PRO A 82 -6.25 -12.67 3.98
N GLU A 83 -4.95 -12.47 3.80
CA GLU A 83 -4.01 -13.59 3.71
C GLU A 83 -3.92 -14.27 5.08
N PRO A 84 -3.86 -15.61 5.14
CA PRO A 84 -3.73 -16.32 6.41
C PRO A 84 -2.34 -16.10 7.01
N GLU A 85 -1.32 -16.07 6.16
CA GLU A 85 0.10 -16.03 6.53
C GLU A 85 0.77 -14.76 6.06
N TRP A 86 1.91 -14.45 6.67
CA TRP A 86 2.78 -13.37 6.23
C TRP A 86 3.67 -13.84 5.09
N ARG A 87 3.98 -12.93 4.17
CA ARG A 87 4.98 -13.15 3.12
C ARG A 87 6.21 -12.30 3.42
N THR A 88 7.38 -12.90 3.30
CA THR A 88 8.64 -12.16 3.34
C THR A 88 9.03 -11.81 1.90
N LEU A 89 9.28 -10.53 1.67
CA LEU A 89 9.65 -9.96 0.37
C LEU A 89 10.92 -9.13 0.54
N SER A 90 11.80 -9.17 -0.46
CA SER A 90 12.85 -8.18 -0.63
C SER A 90 12.25 -6.79 -0.96
N PRO A 91 13.03 -5.70 -0.82
CA PRO A 91 12.60 -4.38 -1.23
C PRO A 91 12.17 -4.31 -2.71
N GLN A 92 12.87 -5.04 -3.58
CA GLN A 92 12.56 -5.11 -5.00
C GLN A 92 11.21 -5.81 -5.25
N GLU A 93 10.98 -6.97 -4.62
CA GLU A 93 9.70 -7.69 -4.75
C GLU A 93 8.54 -6.87 -4.20
N TRP A 94 8.74 -6.11 -3.13
CA TRP A 94 7.71 -5.23 -2.62
C TRP A 94 7.43 -4.05 -3.56
N ALA A 95 8.46 -3.44 -4.14
CA ALA A 95 8.30 -2.39 -5.15
C ALA A 95 7.52 -2.90 -6.38
N GLU A 96 7.84 -4.09 -6.88
CA GLU A 96 7.12 -4.74 -7.97
C GLU A 96 5.66 -5.06 -7.60
N ALA A 97 5.42 -5.54 -6.37
CA ALA A 97 4.07 -5.77 -5.88
C ALA A 97 3.24 -4.47 -5.84
N LEU A 98 3.84 -3.33 -5.47
CA LEU A 98 3.15 -2.03 -5.48
C LEU A 98 2.74 -1.61 -6.90
N VAL A 99 3.58 -1.86 -7.90
CA VAL A 99 3.24 -1.62 -9.32
C VAL A 99 2.07 -2.52 -9.74
N ASN A 100 2.12 -3.80 -9.39
CA ASN A 100 1.04 -4.75 -9.69
C ASN A 100 -0.29 -4.36 -9.00
N ILE A 101 -0.24 -3.88 -7.75
CA ILE A 101 -1.41 -3.39 -7.02
C ILE A 101 -1.99 -2.16 -7.73
N ARG A 102 -1.14 -1.24 -8.18
CA ARG A 102 -1.57 -0.07 -8.96
C ARG A 102 -2.30 -0.48 -10.22
N ASP A 103 -1.72 -1.37 -11.02
CA ASP A 103 -2.33 -1.80 -12.29
C ASP A 103 -3.66 -2.51 -12.05
N TRP A 104 -3.73 -3.37 -11.04
CA TRP A 104 -4.96 -4.04 -10.65
C TRP A 104 -6.07 -3.05 -10.27
N GLN A 105 -5.74 -1.99 -9.52
CA GLN A 105 -6.70 -1.00 -9.08
C GLN A 105 -7.12 -0.05 -10.18
N LEU A 106 -6.20 0.36 -11.06
CA LEU A 106 -6.51 1.22 -12.20
C LEU A 106 -7.48 0.55 -13.18
N ARG A 107 -7.44 -0.77 -13.35
CA ARG A 107 -8.43 -1.52 -14.17
C ARG A 107 -9.88 -1.30 -13.71
N ARG A 108 -10.12 -0.93 -12.45
CA ARG A 108 -11.47 -0.62 -11.94
C ARG A 108 -12.00 0.72 -12.46
N PHE A 109 -11.12 1.63 -12.84
CA PHE A 109 -11.45 2.98 -13.30
C PHE A 109 -11.45 3.10 -14.83
N VAL A 110 -10.79 2.19 -15.55
CA VAL A 110 -10.70 2.21 -17.03
C VAL A 110 -12.02 1.80 -17.72
N ASN A 111 -12.91 1.08 -17.03
CA ASN A 111 -14.08 0.41 -17.64
C ASN A 111 -15.46 0.93 -17.19
N GLN A 112 -15.60 2.19 -16.80
CA GLN A 112 -16.92 2.73 -16.44
C GLN A 112 -17.45 3.66 -17.54
N ALA A 113 -18.08 3.07 -18.56
CA ALA A 113 -19.17 3.77 -19.24
C ALA A 113 -20.31 3.91 -18.22
N ALA A 114 -20.82 5.12 -18.04
CA ALA A 114 -21.98 5.36 -17.19
C ALA A 114 -23.20 4.66 -17.80
N ALA A 115 -24.16 4.27 -16.95
CA ALA A 115 -25.38 3.57 -17.38
C ALA A 115 -26.26 4.39 -18.37
N ASN A 116 -25.91 5.64 -18.62
CA ASN A 116 -26.59 6.58 -19.51
C ASN A 116 -25.74 7.04 -20.70
N ASP A 117 -24.56 6.45 -20.92
CA ASP A 117 -23.65 6.86 -22.01
C ASP A 117 -24.12 6.39 -23.40
N ASP A 118 -25.06 5.43 -23.49
CA ASP A 118 -25.63 4.95 -24.76
C ASP A 118 -26.83 5.77 -25.28
N VAL A 119 -27.20 6.87 -24.60
CA VAL A 119 -28.48 7.59 -24.84
C VAL A 119 -28.31 8.98 -25.49
N TYR A 120 -27.18 9.27 -26.14
CA TYR A 120 -27.04 10.46 -27.01
C TYR A 120 -26.54 10.12 -28.41
#